data_AF-F4G943-F1
#
_entry.id   AF-F4G943-F1
#
_cell.length_a   1.000
_cell.length_b   1.000
_cell.length_c   1.000
_cell.angle_alpha   90.00
_cell.angle_beta   90.00
_cell.angle_gamma   90.00
#
_symmetry.space_group_name_H-M   'P 1'
#
loop_
_entity.id
_entity.type
_entity.pdbx_description
1 polymer ?
#
loop_
_entity_poly.entity_id
_entity_poly.type
_entity_poly.pdbx_seq_one_letter_code
_entity_poly.pdbx_strand_id
1 'polypeptide(L)'
;MAIEVTPIVRTFTYNGILLPDVPGLSPREVRDLYSAQYPELVSAEAEASPVANGRQDFTFRKAVGTKGAGASGQPGPRLAALLACVQPRQIGAASATAKLSRAVSQRAVVNRSAAWSRFARQTLEQHRHEGAAPRASVTSEMLTPLP
;
A
#
# COMPACT_ATOMS: atom_id res chain seq x y z
N MET A 1 22.21 23.43 35.96
CA MET A 1 21.35 23.40 34.74
C MET A 1 20.30 22.32 34.97
N ALA A 2 19.03 22.69 34.94
CA ALA A 2 17.91 21.74 35.06
C ALA A 2 17.41 21.42 33.64
N ILE A 3 17.29 20.14 33.32
CA ILE A 3 16.65 19.67 32.09
C ILE A 3 15.19 19.46 32.45
N GLU A 4 14.29 20.33 31.95
CA GLU A 4 12.86 20.08 32.06
C GLU A 4 12.47 18.97 31.09
N VAL A 5 11.91 17.89 31.62
CA VAL A 5 11.40 16.75 30.84
C VAL A 5 9.90 16.92 30.68
N THR A 6 9.47 17.41 29.52
CA THR A 6 8.05 17.52 29.19
C THR A 6 7.54 16.15 28.71
N PRO A 7 6.56 15.52 29.37
CA PRO A 7 6.04 14.23 28.95
C PRO A 7 5.26 14.37 27.64
N ILE A 8 5.61 13.56 26.64
CA ILE A 8 4.90 13.50 25.36
C ILE A 8 3.70 12.56 25.51
N VAL A 9 2.52 13.03 25.15
CA VAL A 9 1.31 12.19 25.13
C VAL A 9 1.30 11.35 23.86
N ARG A 10 1.26 10.03 23.97
CA ARG A 10 1.17 9.14 22.81
C ARG A 10 -0.29 8.85 22.48
N THR A 11 -0.60 8.73 21.21
CA THR A 11 -1.93 8.28 20.78
C THR A 11 -1.78 7.25 19.70
N PHE A 12 -2.56 6.17 19.81
CA PHE A 12 -2.57 5.09 18.85
C PHE A 12 -3.87 5.10 18.07
N THR A 13 -3.79 5.01 16.75
CA THR A 13 -4.95 4.91 15.88
C THR A 13 -4.84 3.70 14.96
N TYR A 14 -5.92 2.96 14.86
CA TYR A 14 -6.04 1.79 13.99
C TYR A 14 -7.38 1.81 13.27
N ASN A 15 -7.37 1.86 11.93
CA ASN A 15 -8.61 1.89 11.11
C ASN A 15 -9.66 2.94 11.57
N GLY A 16 -9.20 4.09 12.08
CA GLY A 16 -10.07 5.16 12.60
C GLY A 16 -10.50 4.99 14.07
N ILE A 17 -10.13 3.89 14.71
CA ILE A 17 -10.35 3.63 16.14
C ILE A 17 -9.16 4.17 16.93
N LEU A 18 -9.44 4.91 18.00
CA LEU A 18 -8.43 5.36 18.95
C LEU A 18 -8.18 4.26 19.97
N LEU A 19 -6.94 3.79 20.05
CA LEU A 19 -6.51 2.78 21.00
C LEU A 19 -5.87 3.46 22.22
N PRO A 20 -6.30 3.13 23.46
CA PRO A 20 -5.69 3.66 24.67
C PRO A 20 -4.20 3.32 24.76
N ASP A 21 -3.39 4.30 25.18
CA ASP A 21 -1.98 4.05 25.50
C ASP A 21 -1.87 3.30 26.83
N VAL A 22 -0.91 2.36 26.89
CA VAL A 22 -0.52 1.68 28.13
C VAL A 22 0.87 2.17 28.52
N PRO A 23 1.02 2.92 29.63
CA PRO A 23 2.30 3.46 30.05
C PRO A 23 3.29 2.34 30.34
N GLY A 24 4.55 2.52 29.93
CA GLY A 24 5.62 1.53 30.10
C GLY A 24 5.80 0.55 28.93
N LEU A 25 4.83 0.46 28.01
CA LEU A 25 4.96 -0.35 26.81
C LEU A 25 5.49 0.46 25.62
N SER A 26 6.32 -0.17 24.80
CA SER A 26 6.72 0.36 23.49
C SER A 26 5.54 0.31 22.50
N PRO A 27 5.52 1.15 21.45
CA PRO A 27 4.49 1.12 20.41
C PRO A 27 4.26 -0.27 19.78
N ARG A 28 5.31 -1.10 19.71
CA ARG A 28 5.20 -2.49 19.22
C ARG A 28 4.52 -3.41 20.22
N GLU A 29 4.84 -3.28 21.50
CA GLU A 29 4.17 -4.05 22.56
C GLU A 29 2.70 -3.63 22.72
N VAL A 30 2.39 -2.35 22.55
CA VAL A 30 0.99 -1.86 22.51
C VAL A 30 0.23 -2.50 21.35
N ARG A 31 0.83 -2.58 20.15
CA ARG A 31 0.25 -3.29 19.01
C ARG A 31 0.01 -4.77 19.34
N ASP A 32 1.00 -5.43 19.92
CA ASP A 32 0.93 -6.87 20.23
C ASP A 32 -0.12 -7.14 21.31
N LEU A 33 -0.28 -6.25 22.30
CA LEU A 33 -1.36 -6.32 23.30
C LEU A 33 -2.75 -6.25 22.65
N TYR A 34 -2.97 -5.27 21.77
CA TYR A 34 -4.25 -5.11 21.09
C TYR A 34 -4.50 -6.16 20.00
N SER A 35 -3.47 -6.92 19.60
CA SER A 35 -3.61 -7.99 18.62
C SER A 35 -4.50 -9.15 19.09
N ALA A 36 -4.68 -9.31 20.41
CA ALA A 36 -5.63 -10.25 20.98
C ALA A 36 -7.09 -9.89 20.65
N GLN A 37 -7.40 -8.59 20.55
CA GLN A 37 -8.74 -8.09 20.18
C GLN A 37 -8.86 -7.84 18.66
N TYR A 38 -7.76 -7.45 18.02
CA TYR A 38 -7.66 -7.11 16.60
C TYR A 38 -6.56 -7.97 15.95
N PRO A 39 -6.85 -9.22 15.56
CA PRO A 39 -5.85 -10.17 15.02
C PRO A 39 -5.05 -9.63 13.83
N GLU A 40 -5.62 -8.70 13.09
CA GLU A 40 -4.99 -8.03 11.97
C GLU A 40 -3.86 -7.07 12.35
N LEU A 41 -3.76 -6.68 13.63
CA LEU A 41 -2.62 -5.93 14.17
C LEU A 41 -1.34 -6.78 14.25
N VAL A 42 -1.42 -8.12 14.27
CA VAL A 42 -0.24 -9.00 14.29
C VAL A 42 0.69 -8.71 13.11
N SER A 43 0.11 -8.40 11.94
CA SER A 43 0.84 -8.05 10.73
C SER A 43 0.90 -6.54 10.47
N ALA A 44 0.51 -5.70 11.44
CA ALA A 44 0.53 -4.26 11.27
C ALA A 44 1.91 -3.68 11.59
N GLU A 45 2.33 -2.66 10.85
CA GLU A 45 3.48 -1.84 11.17
C GLU A 45 3.02 -0.58 11.93
N ALA A 46 3.82 -0.16 12.90
CA ALA A 46 3.60 1.03 13.68
C ALA A 46 4.31 2.21 13.01
N GLU A 47 3.56 3.06 12.33
CA GLU A 47 4.07 4.29 11.72
C GLU A 47 4.00 5.42 12.75
N ALA A 48 5.15 5.99 13.09
CA ALA A 48 5.24 7.15 13.96
C ALA A 48 5.10 8.43 13.14
N SER A 49 4.11 9.25 13.47
CA SER A 49 3.99 10.61 12.95
C SER A 49 4.93 11.56 13.71
N PRO A 50 5.34 12.68 13.10
CA PRO A 50 6.15 13.68 13.78
C PRO A 50 5.42 14.19 15.03
N VAL A 51 6.20 14.48 16.08
CA VAL A 51 5.66 15.04 17.32
C VAL A 51 5.11 16.43 17.02
N ALA A 52 3.80 16.60 17.18
CA ALA A 52 3.11 17.87 16.99
C ALA A 52 2.47 18.27 18.33
N ASN A 53 2.75 19.49 18.79
CA ASN A 53 2.12 20.07 19.99
C ASN A 53 2.26 19.21 21.27
N GLY A 54 3.40 18.54 21.47
CA GLY A 54 3.62 17.67 22.64
C GLY A 54 2.89 16.33 22.58
N ARG A 55 2.31 15.98 21.43
CA ARG A 55 1.65 14.70 21.16
C ARG A 55 2.38 13.94 20.06
N GLN A 56 2.53 12.64 20.24
CA GLN A 56 3.07 11.75 19.23
C GLN A 56 2.00 10.75 18.80
N ASP A 57 1.58 10.86 17.54
CA ASP A 57 0.57 9.99 16.97
C ASP A 57 1.23 8.78 16.31
N PHE A 58 0.74 7.59 16.63
CA PHE A 58 1.14 6.32 16.07
C PHE A 58 -0.04 5.72 15.33
N THR A 59 0.14 5.45 14.03
CA THR A 59 -0.89 4.77 13.24
C THR A 59 -0.45 3.34 12.99
N PHE A 60 -1.30 2.37 13.34
CA PHE A 60 -1.09 0.99 12.97
C PHE A 60 -1.68 0.75 11.58
N ARG A 61 -0.82 0.42 10.62
CA ARG A 61 -1.23 0.09 9.25
C ARG A 61 -0.91 -1.35 8.94
N LYS A 62 -1.86 -2.05 8.33
CA LYS A 62 -1.65 -3.42 7.85
C LYS A 62 -0.51 -3.43 6.84
N ALA A 63 0.52 -4.24 7.08
CA ALA A 63 1.60 -4.44 6.13
C ALA A 63 1.05 -5.18 4.90
N VAL A 64 0.62 -4.42 3.90
CA VAL A 64 0.37 -4.96 2.56
C VAL A 64 1.74 -5.15 1.93
N GLY A 65 2.11 -6.40 1.62
CA GLY A 65 3.45 -6.76 1.17
C GLY A 65 4.00 -5.78 0.13
N THR A 66 5.04 -5.03 0.47
CA THR A 66 5.68 -4.01 -0.38
C THR A 66 6.58 -4.64 -1.44
N LYS A 67 6.17 -5.79 -1.99
CA LYS A 67 6.92 -6.47 -3.05
C LYS A 67 6.88 -5.62 -4.31
N GLY A 68 7.92 -4.83 -4.52
CA GLY A 68 8.12 -3.98 -5.71
C GLY A 68 7.85 -2.48 -5.51
N ALA A 69 7.34 -2.04 -4.35
CA ALA A 69 7.19 -0.62 -4.04
C ALA A 69 8.44 -0.13 -3.30
N GLY A 70 9.55 -0.04 -4.03
CA GLY A 70 10.70 0.72 -3.56
C GLY A 70 10.25 2.15 -3.31
N ALA A 71 10.47 2.64 -2.09
CA ALA A 71 10.25 4.02 -1.71
C ALA A 71 10.69 4.96 -2.84
N SER A 72 9.92 6.01 -3.10
CA SER A 72 10.32 7.16 -3.92
C SER A 72 11.47 7.97 -3.30
N GLY A 73 12.24 7.36 -2.40
CA GLY A 73 13.51 7.85 -1.89
C GLY A 73 14.62 7.44 -2.84
N GLN A 74 15.64 8.28 -2.92
CA GLN A 74 16.76 8.13 -3.84
C GLN A 74 17.25 6.68 -3.96
N PRO A 75 17.58 6.22 -5.18
CA PRO A 75 18.09 4.87 -5.40
C PRO A 75 19.31 4.64 -4.50
N GLY A 76 19.25 3.63 -3.63
CA GLY A 76 20.38 3.26 -2.79
C GLY A 76 21.65 3.02 -3.62
N PRO A 77 22.85 3.12 -3.03
CA PRO A 77 24.12 3.17 -3.76
C PRO A 77 24.34 1.97 -4.70
N ARG A 78 23.82 0.79 -4.35
CA ARG A 78 23.83 -0.39 -5.23
C ARG A 78 22.97 -0.22 -6.48
N LEU A 79 21.77 0.33 -6.34
CA LEU A 79 20.87 0.58 -7.48
C LEU A 79 21.43 1.70 -8.36
N ALA A 80 21.99 2.75 -7.76
CA ALA A 80 22.66 3.82 -8.48
C ALA A 80 23.87 3.30 -9.29
N ALA A 81 24.71 2.46 -8.70
CA ALA A 81 25.84 1.82 -9.40
C ALA A 81 25.36 0.91 -10.54
N LEU A 82 24.30 0.13 -10.32
CA LEU A 82 23.73 -0.73 -11.35
C LEU A 82 23.16 0.09 -12.51
N LEU A 83 22.42 1.16 -12.24
CA LEU A 83 21.91 2.08 -13.27
C LEU A 83 23.07 2.73 -14.06
N ALA A 84 24.13 3.14 -13.36
CA ALA A 84 25.33 3.70 -13.97
C ALA A 84 26.12 2.68 -14.81
N CYS A 85 26.07 1.38 -14.52
CA CYS A 85 26.65 0.35 -15.38
C CYS A 85 25.76 0.04 -16.60
N VAL A 86 24.45 0.19 -16.48
CA VAL A 86 23.48 -0.08 -17.56
C VAL A 86 23.45 1.07 -18.58
N GLN A 87 23.56 2.32 -18.14
CA GLN A 87 23.52 3.51 -19.00
C GLN A 87 24.62 3.59 -20.09
N PRO A 88 25.92 3.30 -19.85
CA PRO A 88 26.96 3.40 -20.87
C PRO A 88 26.83 2.31 -21.96
N ARG A 89 26.03 1.26 -21.74
CA ARG A 89 25.74 0.25 -22.77
C ARG A 89 24.75 0.74 -23.84
N GLN A 90 24.24 1.98 -23.73
CA GLN A 90 23.29 2.56 -24.68
C GLN A 90 23.91 3.18 -25.94
N ILE A 91 25.23 3.22 -26.09
CA ILE A 91 25.89 3.79 -27.28
C ILE A 91 25.62 2.94 -28.56
N GLY A 92 25.14 1.70 -28.43
CA GLY A 92 24.56 0.89 -29.52
C GLY A 92 23.03 0.75 -29.48
N ALA A 93 22.36 1.27 -28.44
CA ALA A 93 20.93 1.08 -28.20
C ALA A 93 20.05 2.04 -29.01
N ALA A 94 20.56 3.13 -29.58
CA ALA A 94 19.75 3.95 -30.50
C ALA A 94 19.18 3.10 -31.65
N SER A 95 19.96 2.13 -32.16
CA SER A 95 19.49 1.18 -33.19
C SER A 95 18.50 0.15 -32.63
N ALA A 96 18.74 -0.40 -31.44
CA ALA A 96 17.83 -1.38 -30.81
C ALA A 96 16.50 -0.73 -30.39
N THR A 97 16.55 0.44 -29.77
CA THR A 97 15.38 1.28 -29.44
C THR A 97 14.65 1.73 -30.69
N ALA A 98 15.35 2.09 -31.78
CA ALA A 98 14.71 2.39 -33.07
C ALA A 98 14.07 1.15 -33.73
N LYS A 99 14.70 -0.03 -33.60
CA LYS A 99 14.12 -1.30 -34.07
C LYS A 99 12.88 -1.67 -33.26
N LEU A 100 12.94 -1.52 -31.94
CA LEU A 100 11.81 -1.75 -31.04
C LEU A 100 10.69 -0.74 -31.28
N SER A 101 11.00 0.55 -31.42
CA SER A 101 9.99 1.57 -31.70
C SER A 101 9.32 1.29 -33.04
N ARG A 102 10.08 0.89 -34.07
CA ARG A 102 9.53 0.47 -35.36
C ARG A 102 8.67 -0.78 -35.25
N ALA A 103 9.11 -1.80 -34.49
CA ALA A 103 8.36 -3.03 -34.29
C ALA A 103 7.05 -2.80 -33.53
N VAL A 104 7.08 -1.98 -32.48
CA VAL A 104 5.89 -1.64 -31.68
C VAL A 104 4.94 -0.73 -32.46
N SER A 105 5.46 0.11 -33.35
CA SER A 105 4.65 0.97 -34.23
C SER A 105 4.00 0.21 -35.39
N GLN A 106 4.32 -1.09 -35.58
CA GLN A 106 3.66 -1.88 -36.62
C GLN A 106 2.16 -1.98 -36.33
N ARG A 107 1.34 -1.71 -37.33
CA ARG A 107 -0.13 -1.67 -37.21
C ARG A 107 -0.72 -2.96 -36.61
N ALA A 108 -0.15 -4.12 -36.95
CA ALA A 108 -0.57 -5.39 -36.37
C ALA A 108 -0.30 -5.49 -34.86
N VAL A 109 0.85 -4.96 -34.40
CA VAL A 109 1.23 -4.94 -32.98
C VAL A 109 0.37 -3.94 -32.22
N VAL A 110 0.16 -2.75 -32.77
CA VAL A 110 -0.73 -1.72 -32.19
C VAL A 110 -2.17 -2.22 -32.08
N ASN A 111 -2.70 -2.87 -33.11
CA ASN A 111 -4.08 -3.38 -33.08
C ASN A 111 -4.25 -4.48 -32.02
N ARG A 112 -3.28 -5.39 -31.90
CA ARG A 112 -3.30 -6.44 -30.87
C ARG A 112 -3.16 -5.85 -29.48
N SER A 113 -2.18 -4.97 -29.25
CA SER A 113 -2.01 -4.34 -27.94
C SER A 113 -3.24 -3.53 -27.52
N ALA A 114 -3.90 -2.82 -28.45
CA ALA A 114 -5.15 -2.13 -28.19
C ALA A 114 -6.33 -3.08 -27.88
N ALA A 115 -6.38 -4.26 -28.49
CA ALA A 115 -7.37 -5.29 -28.15
C ALA A 115 -7.14 -5.83 -26.74
N TRP A 116 -5.89 -6.17 -26.39
CA TRP A 116 -5.52 -6.63 -25.05
C TRP A 116 -5.77 -5.56 -23.98
N SER A 117 -5.46 -4.29 -24.25
CA SER A 117 -5.74 -3.19 -23.32
C SER A 117 -7.24 -2.92 -23.13
N ARG A 118 -8.09 -3.22 -24.13
CA ARG A 118 -9.55 -3.16 -23.97
C ARG A 118 -10.05 -4.31 -23.12
N PHE A 119 -9.58 -5.53 -23.39
CA PHE A 119 -9.91 -6.70 -22.58
C PHE A 119 -9.53 -6.52 -21.11
N ALA A 120 -8.29 -6.10 -20.83
CA ALA A 120 -7.81 -5.87 -19.46
C ALA A 120 -8.67 -4.84 -18.71
N ARG A 121 -9.02 -3.71 -19.37
CA ARG A 121 -9.92 -2.71 -18.79
C ARG A 121 -11.30 -3.28 -18.52
N GLN A 122 -11.87 -4.02 -19.47
CA GLN A 122 -13.19 -4.62 -19.30
C GLN A 122 -13.22 -5.65 -18.16
N THR A 123 -12.15 -6.43 -17.99
CA THR A 123 -12.03 -7.41 -16.90
C THR A 123 -11.94 -6.72 -15.53
N LEU A 124 -11.20 -5.61 -15.44
CA LEU A 124 -11.09 -4.81 -14.22
C LEU A 124 -12.41 -4.13 -13.85
N GLU A 125 -13.13 -3.59 -14.84
CA GLU A 125 -14.47 -3.02 -14.63
C GLU A 125 -15.49 -4.10 -14.25
N GLN A 126 -15.43 -5.29 -14.85
CA GLN A 126 -16.28 -6.43 -14.48
C GLN A 126 -16.10 -6.83 -13.01
N HIS A 127 -14.85 -6.95 -12.54
CA HIS A 127 -14.60 -7.24 -11.12
C HIS A 127 -15.04 -6.11 -10.18
N ARG A 128 -14.98 -4.84 -10.62
CA ARG A 128 -15.54 -3.72 -9.86
C ARG A 128 -17.07 -3.81 -9.79
N HIS A 129 -17.72 -4.17 -10.88
CA HIS A 129 -19.17 -4.36 -10.94
C HIS A 129 -19.63 -5.61 -10.17
N GLU A 130 -18.87 -6.70 -10.14
CA GLU A 130 -19.15 -7.87 -9.30
C GLU A 130 -18.96 -7.57 -7.80
N GLY A 131 -17.96 -6.76 -7.45
CA GLY A 131 -17.79 -6.27 -6.07
C GLY A 131 -18.88 -5.26 -5.64
N ALA A 132 -19.45 -4.53 -6.60
CA ALA A 132 -20.54 -3.56 -6.39
C ALA A 132 -21.95 -4.16 -6.61
N ALA A 133 -22.06 -5.35 -7.19
CA ALA A 133 -23.32 -6.08 -7.25
C ALA A 133 -23.72 -6.33 -5.78
N PRO A 134 -24.89 -5.86 -5.34
CA PRO A 134 -25.36 -6.17 -4.01
C PRO A 134 -25.50 -7.69 -4.00
N ARG A 135 -24.60 -8.39 -3.28
CA ARG A 135 -24.95 -9.72 -2.78
C ARG A 135 -26.29 -9.50 -2.12
N ALA A 136 -27.35 -10.09 -2.66
CA ALA A 136 -28.68 -9.96 -2.12
C ALA A 136 -28.63 -10.55 -0.70
N SER A 137 -28.28 -9.70 0.26
CA SER A 137 -28.51 -9.96 1.66
C SER A 137 -30.02 -9.97 1.77
N VAL A 138 -30.58 -11.17 1.85
CA VAL A 138 -31.98 -11.37 2.22
C VAL A 138 -32.16 -10.57 3.51
N THR A 139 -32.80 -9.40 3.42
CA THR A 139 -33.09 -8.59 4.59
C THR A 139 -34.12 -9.34 5.41
N SER A 140 -34.02 -9.24 6.73
CA SER A 140 -34.83 -9.99 7.71
C SER A 140 -36.35 -9.92 7.50
N GLU A 141 -36.85 -8.96 6.72
CA GLU A 141 -38.26 -8.83 6.32
C GLU A 141 -38.75 -9.88 5.30
N MET A 142 -37.83 -10.60 4.65
CA MET A 142 -38.17 -11.65 3.68
C MET A 142 -38.38 -13.04 4.30
N LEU A 143 -38.24 -13.17 5.63
CA LEU A 143 -38.61 -14.37 6.36
C LEU A 143 -40.08 -14.26 6.77
N THR A 144 -40.93 -15.07 6.14
CA THR A 144 -42.33 -15.23 6.55
C THR A 144 -42.40 -15.69 8.02
N PRO A 145 -43.23 -15.08 8.88
CA PRO A 145 -43.35 -15.53 10.26
C PRO A 145 -43.88 -16.97 10.26
N LEU A 146 -43.15 -17.84 10.97
CA LEU A 146 -43.55 -19.23 11.20
C LEU A 146 -44.89 -19.26 11.96
N PRO A 147 -45.81 -20.17 11.60
CA PRO A 147 -47.12 -20.32 12.26
C PRO A 147 -47.01 -20.84 13.70
#